data_AF-A0A345ZRZ6-F1
#
_entry.id   AF-A0A345ZRZ6-F1
#
_cell.length_a   1.000
_cell.length_b   1.000
_cell.length_c   1.000
_cell.angle_alpha   90.00
_cell.angle_beta   90.00
_cell.angle_gamma   90.00
#
_symmetry.space_group_name_H-M   'P 1'
#
loop_
_entity.id
_entity.type
_entity.pdbx_description
1 polymer ?
#
loop_
_entity_poly.entity_id
_entity_poly.type
_entity_poly.pdbx_seq_one_letter_code
_entity_poly.pdbx_strand_id
1 'polypeptide(L)'
;MKYSRAILLAAALALAAGGLSSTAHAQLTVRMGDIKCEQYLAMSPEQSRNFSSWLSGWYSYQTGKTTIDLVTHQKNIAKIKDWCKFNRRETVMSGLDRATGAQ
;
A
#
# COMPACT_ATOMS: atom_id res chain seq x y z
N MET A 1 -39.88 -16.88 -28.63
CA MET A 1 -38.59 -16.53 -29.27
C MET A 1 -38.06 -15.13 -28.96
N LYS A 2 -38.89 -14.06 -28.94
CA LYS A 2 -38.41 -12.69 -28.63
C LYS A 2 -37.84 -12.53 -27.20
N TYR A 3 -38.50 -13.14 -26.22
CA TYR A 3 -38.09 -13.08 -24.81
C TYR A 3 -36.79 -13.84 -24.51
N SER A 4 -36.49 -14.92 -25.24
CA SER A 4 -35.25 -15.70 -25.07
C SER A 4 -34.01 -14.89 -25.44
N ARG A 5 -34.08 -14.01 -26.46
CA ARG A 5 -32.97 -13.14 -26.85
C ARG A 5 -32.69 -12.06 -25.79
N ALA A 6 -33.74 -11.49 -25.20
CA ALA A 6 -33.61 -10.49 -24.14
C ALA A 6 -33.01 -11.07 -22.85
N ILE A 7 -33.39 -12.31 -22.50
CA ILE A 7 -32.85 -13.02 -21.33
C ILE A 7 -31.36 -13.36 -21.52
N LEU A 8 -30.96 -13.78 -22.73
CA LEU A 8 -29.56 -14.07 -23.04
C LEU A 8 -28.67 -12.81 -23.01
N LEU A 9 -29.20 -11.66 -23.46
CA LEU A 9 -28.48 -10.38 -23.40
C LEU A 9 -28.30 -9.88 -21.96
N ALA A 10 -29.32 -10.04 -21.11
CA ALA A 10 -29.24 -9.66 -19.70
C ALA A 10 -28.24 -10.54 -18.91
N ALA A 11 -28.20 -11.85 -19.21
CA ALA A 11 -27.25 -12.77 -18.61
C ALA A 11 -25.79 -12.47 -19.01
N ALA A 12 -25.57 -12.08 -20.28
CA ALA A 12 -24.24 -11.70 -20.77
C ALA A 12 -23.71 -10.40 -20.12
N LEU A 13 -24.59 -9.42 -19.87
CA LEU A 13 -24.20 -8.18 -19.17
C LEU A 13 -23.85 -8.42 -17.70
N ALA A 14 -24.56 -9.33 -17.01
CA ALA A 14 -24.30 -9.64 -15.61
C ALA A 14 -22.94 -10.34 -15.41
N LEU A 15 -22.51 -11.16 -16.36
CA LEU A 15 -21.20 -11.84 -16.35
C LEU A 15 -20.03 -10.87 -16.62
N ALA A 16 -20.25 -9.80 -17.38
CA ALA A 16 -19.23 -8.77 -17.63
C ALA A 16 -18.97 -7.87 -16.41
N ALA A 17 -19.97 -7.69 -15.53
CA ALA A 17 -19.84 -6.87 -14.33
C ALA A 17 -19.11 -7.59 -13.17
N GLY A 18 -19.05 -8.92 -13.17
CA GLY A 18 -18.43 -9.71 -12.08
C GLY A 18 -16.93 -10.00 -12.23
N GLY A 19 -16.32 -9.67 -13.37
CA GLY A 19 -14.98 -10.16 -13.75
C GLY A 19 -13.78 -9.33 -13.31
N LEU A 20 -13.95 -8.21 -12.59
CA LEU A 20 -12.85 -7.33 -12.19
C LEU A 20 -12.26 -7.66 -10.80
N SER A 21 -12.29 -8.93 -10.39
CA SER A 21 -11.58 -9.34 -9.17
C SER A 21 -10.12 -9.63 -9.50
N SER A 22 -9.31 -8.58 -9.39
CA SER A 22 -7.87 -8.60 -9.08
C SER A 22 -6.99 -9.57 -9.88
N THR A 23 -6.39 -9.08 -10.96
CA THR A 23 -5.12 -9.63 -11.44
C THR A 23 -4.00 -9.23 -10.47
N ALA A 24 -4.02 -9.78 -9.25
CA ALA A 24 -2.83 -9.85 -8.41
C ALA A 24 -1.93 -10.96 -9.00
N HIS A 25 -0.62 -10.74 -8.97
CA HIS A 25 0.46 -11.58 -9.54
C HIS A 25 0.93 -11.20 -10.97
N ALA A 26 1.64 -10.06 -11.08
CA ALA A 26 2.91 -9.93 -11.84
C ALA A 26 3.50 -8.50 -11.73
N GLN A 27 3.58 -7.92 -10.52
CA GLN A 27 4.56 -6.85 -10.32
C GLN A 27 5.88 -7.54 -9.93
N LEU A 28 6.68 -7.93 -10.92
CA LEU A 28 8.01 -8.53 -10.70
C LEU A 28 8.95 -7.58 -9.94
N THR A 29 8.60 -6.30 -9.85
CA THR A 29 9.31 -5.29 -9.08
C THR A 29 8.31 -4.30 -8.53
N VAL A 30 8.34 -4.06 -7.22
CA VAL A 30 7.54 -3.04 -6.56
C VAL A 30 8.41 -1.81 -6.35
N ARG A 31 8.02 -0.68 -6.93
CA ARG A 31 8.65 0.62 -6.65
C ARG A 31 8.15 1.11 -5.30
N MET A 32 8.82 0.68 -4.25
CA MET A 32 8.38 0.95 -2.87
C MET A 32 8.30 2.46 -2.54
N GLY A 33 9.13 3.29 -3.18
CA GLY A 33 9.09 4.75 -3.04
C GLY A 33 7.80 5.40 -3.58
N ASP A 34 7.07 4.73 -4.47
CA ASP A 34 5.83 5.26 -5.06
C ASP A 34 4.59 4.95 -4.22
N ILE A 35 4.71 4.11 -3.19
CA ILE A 35 3.58 3.72 -2.36
C ILE A 35 3.03 4.96 -1.66
N LYS A 36 1.76 5.26 -1.94
CA LYS A 36 1.03 6.39 -1.36
C LYS A 36 0.50 6.06 0.03
N CYS A 37 0.32 7.10 0.83
CA CYS A 37 -0.25 7.01 2.17
C CYS A 37 -1.61 6.30 2.19
N GLU A 38 -2.50 6.57 1.22
CA GLU A 38 -3.79 5.88 1.14
C GLU A 38 -3.67 4.38 0.87
N GLN A 39 -2.67 3.96 0.09
CA GLN A 39 -2.42 2.55 -0.18
C GLN A 39 -1.86 1.85 1.07
N TYR A 40 -0.95 2.51 1.78
CA TYR A 40 -0.40 1.99 3.03
C TYR A 40 -1.45 1.86 4.14
N LEU A 41 -2.37 2.83 4.25
CA LEU A 41 -3.47 2.78 5.21
C LEU A 41 -4.51 1.69 4.86
N ALA A 42 -4.60 1.29 3.59
CA ALA A 42 -5.49 0.22 3.13
C ALA A 42 -4.87 -1.19 3.19
N MET A 43 -3.57 -1.32 3.52
CA MET A 43 -2.91 -2.62 3.63
C MET A 43 -3.52 -3.48 4.74
N SER A 44 -3.54 -4.81 4.53
CA SER A 44 -3.83 -5.74 5.60
C SER A 44 -2.83 -5.57 6.76
N PRO A 45 -3.15 -5.98 8.00
CA PRO A 45 -2.21 -5.87 9.11
C PRO A 45 -0.85 -6.53 8.83
N GLU A 46 -0.84 -7.66 8.14
CA GLU A 46 0.40 -8.35 7.75
C GLU A 46 1.20 -7.58 6.70
N GLN A 47 0.54 -7.15 5.61
CA GLN A 47 1.20 -6.34 4.57
C GLN A 47 1.77 -5.05 5.15
N SER A 48 1.01 -4.39 6.03
CA SER A 48 1.43 -3.17 6.72
C SER A 48 2.68 -3.39 7.57
N ARG A 49 2.77 -4.51 8.31
CA ARG A 49 3.98 -4.89 9.08
C ARG A 49 5.17 -5.14 8.15
N ASN A 50 5.00 -5.94 7.09
CA ASN A 50 6.09 -6.27 6.17
C ASN A 50 6.64 -5.00 5.49
N PHE A 51 5.76 -4.10 5.04
CA PHE A 51 6.16 -2.82 4.46
C PHE A 51 6.85 -1.90 5.49
N SER A 52 6.36 -1.85 6.73
CA SER A 52 6.99 -1.10 7.83
C SER A 52 8.41 -1.57 8.15
N SER A 53 8.63 -2.89 8.13
CA SER A 53 9.96 -3.48 8.30
C SER A 53 10.89 -3.07 7.15
N TRP A 54 10.40 -3.12 5.91
CA TRP A 54 11.17 -2.66 4.76
C TRP A 54 11.54 -1.16 4.84
N LEU A 55 10.60 -0.28 5.25
CA LEU A 55 10.88 1.15 5.48
C LEU A 55 12.01 1.37 6.50
N SER A 56 12.06 0.53 7.52
CA SER A 56 13.08 0.63 8.56
C SER A 56 14.45 0.18 8.07
N GLY A 57 14.49 -0.89 7.26
CA GLY A 57 15.70 -1.29 6.56
C GLY A 57 16.21 -0.20 5.62
N TRP A 58 15.31 0.44 4.86
CA TRP A 58 15.64 1.57 3.99
C TRP A 58 16.24 2.74 4.78
N TYR A 59 15.59 3.17 5.87
CA TYR A 59 16.11 4.22 6.74
C TYR A 59 17.46 3.86 7.35
N SER A 60 17.65 2.61 7.80
CA SER A 60 18.93 2.16 8.34
C SER A 60 20.04 2.21 7.28
N TYR A 61 19.75 1.80 6.05
CA TYR A 61 20.68 1.92 4.92
C TYR A 61 21.06 3.39 4.66
N GLN A 62 20.08 4.29 4.56
CA GLN A 62 20.32 5.71 4.31
C GLN A 62 21.12 6.38 5.44
N THR A 63 20.98 5.92 6.68
CA THR A 63 21.64 6.50 7.84
C THR A 63 22.89 5.74 8.31
N GLY A 64 23.35 4.73 7.56
CA GLY A 64 24.53 3.93 7.90
C GLY A 64 24.38 3.11 9.19
N LYS A 65 23.15 2.81 9.61
CA LYS A 65 22.85 2.03 10.82
C LYS A 65 22.84 0.53 10.53
N THR A 66 23.46 -0.24 11.40
CA THR A 66 23.47 -1.72 11.34
C THR A 66 22.55 -2.37 12.37
N THR A 67 21.86 -1.56 13.19
CA THR A 67 20.95 -2.00 14.23
C THR A 67 19.58 -1.34 14.07
N ILE A 68 18.55 -1.99 14.62
CA ILE A 68 17.19 -1.45 14.69
C ILE A 68 16.81 -1.30 16.16
N ASP A 69 16.48 -0.08 16.57
CA ASP A 69 15.78 0.17 17.82
C ASP A 69 14.29 -0.09 17.61
N LEU A 70 13.77 -1.15 18.22
CA LEU A 70 12.38 -1.60 18.07
C LEU A 70 11.36 -0.60 18.63
N VAL A 71 11.71 0.14 19.68
CA VAL A 71 10.84 1.16 20.29
C VAL A 71 10.75 2.38 19.38
N THR A 72 11.90 2.84 18.88
CA THR A 72 11.98 3.95 17.92
C THR A 72 11.29 3.58 16.61
N HIS A 73 11.46 2.34 16.13
CA HIS A 73 10.73 1.80 14.98
C HIS A 73 9.21 1.95 15.16
N GLN A 74 8.65 1.42 16.26
CA GLN A 74 7.20 1.50 16.50
C GLN A 74 6.70 2.96 16.56
N LYS A 75 7.45 3.84 17.23
CA LYS A 75 7.11 5.27 17.32
C LYS A 75 7.13 5.96 15.96
N ASN A 76 8.14 5.69 15.13
CA ASN A 76 8.24 6.29 13.80
C ASN A 76 7.14 5.79 12.88
N ILE A 77 6.83 4.48 12.89
CA ILE A 77 5.73 3.92 12.11
C ILE A 77 4.38 4.52 12.53
N ALA A 78 4.14 4.70 13.83
CA ALA A 78 2.94 5.38 14.32
C ALA A 78 2.83 6.81 13.80
N LYS A 79 3.91 7.60 13.88
CA LYS A 79 3.97 8.97 13.33
C LYS A 79 3.70 9.01 11.83
N ILE A 80 4.30 8.10 11.06
CA ILE A 80 4.08 8.00 9.61
C ILE A 80 2.60 7.72 9.32
N LYS A 81 1.99 6.74 10.01
CA LYS A 81 0.58 6.40 9.83
C LYS A 81 -0.34 7.56 10.21
N ASP A 82 -0.05 8.26 11.29
CA ASP A 82 -0.82 9.44 11.71
C ASP A 82 -0.72 10.58 10.69
N TRP A 83 0.47 10.84 10.16
CA TRP A 83 0.65 11.82 9.09
C TRP A 83 -0.09 11.41 7.81
N CYS A 84 -0.04 10.13 7.44
CA CYS A 84 -0.72 9.60 6.26
C CYS A 84 -2.24 9.76 6.29
N LYS A 85 -2.87 9.81 7.49
CA LYS A 85 -4.32 10.04 7.61
C LYS A 85 -4.76 11.35 6.96
N PHE A 86 -3.90 12.37 7.01
CA PHE A 86 -4.17 13.71 6.48
C PHE A 86 -3.50 14.00 5.14
N ASN A 87 -2.53 13.18 4.73
CA ASN A 87 -1.70 13.38 3.53
C ASN A 87 -1.86 12.22 2.54
N ARG A 88 -3.10 11.83 2.27
CA ARG A 88 -3.44 10.57 1.58
C ARG A 88 -2.78 10.37 0.21
N ARG A 89 -2.55 11.45 -0.54
CA ARG A 89 -1.98 11.44 -1.90
C ARG A 89 -0.46 11.44 -1.95
N GLU A 90 0.18 11.76 -0.83
CA GLU A 90 1.65 11.79 -0.71
C GLU A 90 2.22 10.38 -0.60
N THR A 91 3.53 10.24 -0.83
CA THR A 91 4.24 8.97 -0.66
C THR A 91 4.52 8.69 0.82
N VAL A 92 4.65 7.43 1.17
CA VAL A 92 5.06 7.05 2.54
C VAL A 92 6.49 7.46 2.83
N MET A 93 7.34 7.60 1.81
CA MET A 93 8.71 8.11 1.96
C MET A 93 8.72 9.56 2.45
N SER A 94 7.90 10.43 1.88
CA SER A 94 7.76 11.80 2.40
C SER A 94 7.30 11.83 3.86
N GLY A 95 6.45 10.87 4.25
CA GLY A 95 6.07 10.67 5.66
C GLY A 95 7.22 10.17 6.53
N LEU A 96 8.09 9.29 6.01
CA LEU A 96 9.28 8.78 6.69
C LEU A 96 10.29 9.90 6.97
N ASP A 97 10.59 10.71 5.97
CA ASP A 97 11.50 11.87 6.09
C ASP A 97 10.97 12.82 7.16
N ARG A 98 9.66 13.11 7.16
CA ARG A 98 9.01 13.93 8.18
C ARG A 98 9.07 13.33 9.58
N ALA A 99 8.90 12.02 9.71
CA ALA A 99 8.86 11.33 11.01
C ALA A 99 10.24 11.17 11.64
N THR A 100 11.29 11.10 10.82
CA THR A 100 12.66 10.76 11.24
C THR A 100 13.66 11.91 11.09
N GLY A 101 13.32 12.95 10.33
CA GLY A 101 14.25 14.02 9.96
C GLY A 101 15.35 13.56 9.00
N ALA A 102 15.22 12.38 8.39
CA ALA A 102 16.09 11.98 7.29
C ALA A 102 15.82 12.85 6.06
N GLN A 103 16.88 13.35 5.44
CA GLN A 103 16.90 13.98 4.11
C GLN A 103 17.88 13.19 3.24
#